data_AF-A0A924M7B6-F1
#
_entry.id   AF-A0A924M7B6-F1
#
_cell.length_a   1.000
_cell.length_b   1.000
_cell.length_c   1.000
_cell.angle_alpha   90.00
_cell.angle_beta   90.00
_cell.angle_gamma   90.00
#
_symmetry.space_group_name_H-M   'P 1'
#
loop_
_entity.id
_entity.type
_entity.pdbx_description
1 polymer ?
#
loop_
_entity_poly.entity_id
_entity_poly.type
_entity_poly.pdbx_seq_one_letter_code
_entity_poly.pdbx_strand_id
1 'polypeptide(L)'
;DLRAAGYYVKEYVYRVEEAVIRTLMHFGVTGHRVRGAPGIYVRLDDPFGHAVLQKKSRTLEVKGSEPNWGVNLVAKRSGSDAQLGSDPMFSGLGKIAALGIKVSRHCTYHGVALNVAMDLEPFSRINPCGYAGLQTIDLRTIGVSVGWQEAADVFSQKLVSYLAP
;
A
#
# COMPACT_ATOMS: atom_id res chain seq x y z
N ASP A 1 16.27 -4.29 20.32
CA ASP A 1 16.13 -3.23 19.30
C ASP A 1 16.52 -3.77 17.92
N LEU A 2 16.40 -3.00 16.84
CA LEU A 2 16.71 -3.48 15.48
C LEU A 2 18.16 -3.94 15.30
N ARG A 3 19.12 -3.31 16.00
CA ARG A 3 20.53 -3.68 15.91
C ARG A 3 20.76 -5.04 16.54
N ALA A 4 20.19 -5.27 17.73
CA ALA A 4 20.26 -6.57 18.40
C ALA A 4 19.59 -7.69 17.59
N ALA A 5 18.52 -7.37 16.85
CA ALA A 5 17.83 -8.31 15.96
C ALA A 5 18.50 -8.48 14.58
N GLY A 6 19.60 -7.76 14.29
CA GLY A 6 20.28 -7.83 12.99
C GLY A 6 19.50 -7.20 11.83
N TYR A 7 18.51 -6.34 12.10
CA TYR A 7 17.66 -5.76 11.07
C TYR A 7 18.08 -4.35 10.66
N TYR A 8 18.10 -4.11 9.36
CA TYR A 8 18.02 -2.77 8.79
C TYR A 8 16.57 -2.29 8.75
N VAL A 9 16.34 -0.97 8.70
CA VAL A 9 14.99 -0.39 8.70
C VAL A 9 14.12 -0.92 7.55
N LYS A 10 14.70 -1.04 6.35
CA LYS A 10 13.98 -1.58 5.17
C LYS A 10 13.63 -3.05 5.33
N GLU A 11 14.49 -3.84 5.96
CA GLU A 11 14.25 -5.25 6.26
C GLU A 11 13.11 -5.40 7.27
N TYR A 12 13.11 -4.58 8.33
CA TYR A 12 12.03 -4.56 9.30
C TYR A 12 10.68 -4.21 8.64
N VAL A 13 10.64 -3.16 7.81
CA VAL A 13 9.45 -2.78 7.03
C VAL A 13 8.98 -3.95 6.15
N TYR A 14 9.91 -4.58 5.42
CA TYR A 14 9.60 -5.70 4.55
C TYR A 14 8.99 -6.89 5.32
N ARG A 15 9.55 -7.23 6.48
CA ARG A 15 9.05 -8.30 7.35
C ARG A 15 7.67 -8.00 7.94
N VAL A 16 7.41 -6.76 8.35
CA VAL A 16 6.08 -6.35 8.80
C VAL A 16 5.06 -6.45 7.67
N GLU A 17 5.39 -5.99 6.47
CA GLU A 17 4.55 -6.19 5.28
C GLU A 17 4.32 -7.67 4.96
N GLU A 18 5.32 -8.52 5.18
CA GLU A 18 5.21 -9.97 4.94
C GLU A 18 4.23 -10.58 5.93
N ALA A 19 4.31 -10.21 7.21
CA ALA A 19 3.36 -10.65 8.22
C ALA A 19 1.91 -10.28 7.84
N VAL A 20 1.69 -9.08 7.29
CA VAL A 20 0.36 -8.67 6.79
C VAL A 20 -0.07 -9.53 5.60
N ILE A 21 0.77 -9.70 4.59
CA ILE A 21 0.42 -10.53 3.41
C ILE A 21 0.07 -11.96 3.83
N ARG A 22 0.80 -12.52 4.79
CA ARG A 22 0.56 -13.88 5.30
C ARG A 22 -0.69 -13.98 6.15
N THR A 23 -1.10 -12.88 6.77
CA THR A 23 -2.39 -12.75 7.45
C THR A 23 -3.52 -12.70 6.43
N LEU A 24 -3.41 -11.86 5.40
CA LEU A 24 -4.40 -11.79 4.32
C LEU A 24 -4.58 -13.13 3.60
N MET A 25 -3.46 -13.81 3.31
CA MET A 25 -3.46 -15.13 2.67
C MET A 25 -4.17 -16.20 3.51
N HIS A 26 -4.14 -16.09 4.85
CA HIS A 26 -4.91 -16.98 5.73
C HIS A 26 -6.41 -16.84 5.52
N PHE A 27 -6.89 -15.63 5.18
CA PHE A 27 -8.28 -15.33 4.85
C PHE A 27 -8.58 -15.44 3.34
N GLY A 28 -7.67 -16.04 2.55
CA GLY A 28 -7.82 -16.20 1.10
C GLY A 28 -7.57 -14.94 0.27
N VAL A 29 -7.19 -13.82 0.89
CA VAL A 29 -6.96 -12.53 0.21
C VAL A 29 -5.53 -12.43 -0.28
N THR A 30 -5.35 -12.00 -1.53
CA THR A 30 -4.03 -11.74 -2.10
C THR A 30 -3.62 -10.29 -1.86
N GLY A 31 -2.69 -10.10 -0.92
CA GLY A 31 -2.05 -8.81 -0.67
C GLY A 31 -0.85 -8.55 -1.59
N HIS A 32 -0.66 -7.29 -1.99
CA HIS A 32 0.42 -6.83 -2.84
C HIS A 32 1.19 -5.67 -2.20
N ARG A 33 2.51 -5.68 -2.38
CA ARG A 33 3.37 -4.51 -2.15
C ARG A 33 3.40 -3.66 -3.42
N VAL A 34 3.36 -2.34 -3.25
CA VAL A 34 3.58 -1.38 -4.35
C VAL A 34 4.93 -0.71 -4.12
N ARG A 35 5.81 -0.75 -5.11
CA ARG A 35 7.17 -0.20 -4.97
C ARG A 35 7.11 1.29 -4.64
N GLY A 36 7.75 1.68 -3.54
CA GLY A 36 7.82 3.07 -3.11
C GLY A 36 6.61 3.56 -2.30
N ALA A 37 5.62 2.68 -2.04
CA ALA A 37 4.44 3.00 -1.25
C ALA A 37 4.30 2.00 -0.09
N PRO A 38 4.63 2.37 1.15
CA PRO A 38 4.56 1.47 2.31
C PRO A 38 3.14 0.98 2.60
N GLY A 39 3.02 -0.29 2.99
CA GLY A 39 1.75 -0.93 3.30
C GLY A 39 1.28 -1.92 2.24
N ILE A 40 0.09 -2.47 2.42
CA ILE A 40 -0.43 -3.57 1.59
C ILE A 40 -1.70 -3.14 0.85
N TYR A 41 -1.77 -3.60 -0.40
CA TYR A 41 -2.80 -3.26 -1.37
C TYR A 41 -3.45 -4.54 -1.91
N VAL A 42 -4.71 -4.46 -2.31
CA VAL A 42 -5.47 -5.58 -2.87
C VAL A 42 -6.13 -5.12 -4.17
N ARG A 43 -6.26 -6.03 -5.13
CA ARG A 43 -7.01 -5.79 -6.37
C ARG A 43 -8.50 -5.71 -6.07
N LEU A 44 -9.16 -4.65 -6.54
CA LEU A 44 -10.58 -4.41 -6.27
C LEU A 44 -11.51 -5.30 -7.11
N ASP A 45 -11.06 -5.70 -8.30
CA ASP A 45 -11.79 -6.57 -9.23
C ASP A 45 -11.67 -8.05 -8.88
N ASP A 46 -10.53 -8.46 -8.34
CA ASP A 46 -10.24 -9.84 -7.94
C ASP A 46 -9.32 -9.89 -6.71
N PRO A 47 -9.87 -9.68 -5.49
CA PRO A 47 -9.09 -9.63 -4.27
C PRO A 47 -8.49 -10.98 -3.86
N PHE A 48 -8.97 -12.08 -4.45
CA PHE A 48 -8.57 -13.44 -4.09
C PHE A 48 -7.53 -14.02 -5.05
N GLY A 49 -7.50 -13.60 -6.32
CA GLY A 49 -6.56 -14.17 -7.29
C GLY A 49 -5.10 -13.83 -7.00
N HIS A 50 -4.22 -14.77 -7.34
CA HIS A 50 -2.79 -14.71 -7.03
C HIS A 50 -1.92 -14.07 -8.12
N ALA A 51 -2.52 -13.46 -9.14
CA ALA A 51 -1.77 -12.87 -10.25
C ALA A 51 -0.84 -11.74 -9.77
N VAL A 52 0.39 -11.71 -10.31
CA VAL A 52 1.36 -10.65 -10.01
C VAL A 52 0.87 -9.33 -10.60
N LEU A 53 1.00 -8.22 -9.86
CA LEU A 53 0.73 -6.89 -10.39
C LEU A 53 1.67 -6.58 -11.57
N GLN A 54 1.11 -6.51 -12.78
CA GLN A 54 1.86 -6.12 -13.96
C GLN A 54 2.25 -4.64 -13.87
N LYS A 55 3.50 -4.32 -14.21
CA LYS A 55 3.90 -2.93 -14.37
C LYS A 55 3.19 -2.36 -15.58
N LYS A 56 2.32 -1.37 -15.39
CA LYS A 56 2.04 -0.41 -16.47
C LYS A 56 3.35 0.35 -16.69
N SER A 57 4.10 0.01 -17.73
CA SER A 57 5.18 0.87 -18.20
C SER A 57 4.58 2.25 -18.45
N ARG A 58 5.21 3.31 -17.95
CA ARG A 58 4.94 4.66 -18.44
C ARG A 58 5.29 4.66 -19.93
N THR A 59 4.35 4.32 -20.78
CA THR A 59 4.46 4.60 -22.21
C THR A 59 4.36 6.11 -22.31
N LEU A 60 5.51 6.77 -22.43
CA LEU A 60 5.56 8.15 -22.89
C LEU A 60 5.00 8.13 -24.31
N GLU A 61 3.76 8.56 -24.50
CA GLU A 61 3.26 8.86 -25.83
C GLU A 61 4.07 10.04 -26.37
N VAL A 62 5.09 9.71 -27.16
CA VAL A 62 5.78 10.70 -27.99
C VAL A 62 4.87 10.98 -29.17
N LYS A 63 4.09 12.07 -29.11
CA LYS A 63 3.55 12.68 -30.32
C LYS A 63 4.73 13.26 -31.11
N GLY A 64 5.08 12.63 -32.24
CA GLY A 64 5.90 13.28 -33.28
C GLY A 64 5.22 14.60 -33.73
N SER A 65 5.93 15.63 -34.17
CA SER A 65 7.14 15.67 -34.99
C SER A 65 7.94 16.98 -34.80
N GLU A 66 9.25 16.90 -35.11
CA GLU A 66 10.27 17.94 -35.35
C GLU A 66 11.23 18.37 -34.21
N PRO A 67 12.53 18.60 -34.52
CA PRO A 67 13.60 18.70 -33.53
C PRO A 67 13.90 20.17 -33.20
N ASN A 68 13.79 20.54 -31.92
CA ASN A 68 14.41 21.78 -31.42
C ASN A 68 15.09 21.54 -30.07
N TRP A 69 16.41 21.76 -30.05
CA TRP A 69 17.32 21.60 -28.91
C TRP A 69 17.13 22.73 -27.86
N GLY A 70 15.91 22.89 -27.34
CA GLY A 70 15.60 23.96 -26.40
C GLY A 70 14.87 23.43 -25.18
N VAL A 71 15.59 22.92 -24.18
CA VAL A 71 15.02 22.58 -22.88
C VAL A 71 14.71 23.87 -22.10
N ASN A 72 13.46 24.31 -22.16
CA ASN A 72 12.86 25.08 -21.08
C ASN A 72 11.69 24.28 -20.51
N LEU A 73 11.97 23.53 -19.44
CA LEU A 73 10.97 22.89 -18.60
C LEU A 73 10.23 23.99 -17.82
N VAL A 74 9.26 24.63 -18.46
CA VAL A 74 8.21 25.38 -17.76
C VAL A 74 7.05 24.42 -17.53
N ALA A 75 6.93 23.91 -16.31
CA ALA A 75 5.76 23.19 -15.87
C ALA A 75 4.54 24.13 -15.96
N LYS A 76 3.73 23.97 -17.02
CA LYS A 76 2.47 24.69 -17.20
C LYS A 76 1.53 24.31 -16.05
N ARG A 77 1.35 25.21 -15.09
CA ARG A 77 0.16 25.28 -14.24
C ARG A 77 -0.87 26.17 -14.93
N SER A 78 -1.97 25.57 -15.33
CA SER A 78 -3.25 26.18 -15.71
C SER A 78 -4.26 25.05 -15.59
N GLY A 79 -5.20 25.01 -14.65
CA GLY A 79 -6.19 26.03 -14.31
C GLY A 79 -7.56 25.44 -14.67
N SER A 80 -8.38 25.21 -13.63
CA SER A 80 -9.81 24.77 -13.60
C SER A 80 -10.17 23.39 -14.19
N ASP A 81 -10.87 22.59 -13.38
CA ASP A 81 -11.45 21.27 -13.63
C ASP A 81 -10.50 20.06 -13.67
N ALA A 82 -9.73 19.90 -12.59
CA ALA A 82 -9.06 18.62 -12.30
C ALA A 82 -10.10 17.58 -11.84
N GLN A 83 -10.66 16.84 -12.79
CA GLN A 83 -11.11 15.49 -12.52
C GLN A 83 -9.89 14.75 -11.95
N LEU A 84 -9.87 14.57 -10.62
CA LEU A 84 -8.72 14.11 -9.85
C LEU A 84 -8.46 12.63 -10.18
N GLY A 85 -7.82 12.38 -11.32
CA GLY A 85 -7.50 11.04 -11.78
C GLY A 85 -6.61 10.34 -10.76
N SER A 86 -6.99 9.12 -10.38
CA SER A 86 -6.18 8.24 -9.53
C SER A 86 -4.74 8.16 -10.09
N ASP A 87 -3.72 8.26 -9.23
CA ASP A 87 -2.34 7.98 -9.65
C ASP A 87 -2.32 6.63 -10.39
N PRO A 88 -1.81 6.56 -11.64
CA PRO A 88 -1.82 5.33 -12.44
C PRO A 88 -1.20 4.13 -11.73
N MET A 89 -0.33 4.36 -10.74
CA MET A 89 0.28 3.34 -9.90
C MET A 89 -0.72 2.53 -9.06
N PHE A 90 -1.87 3.12 -8.70
CA PHE A 90 -2.90 2.49 -7.87
C PHE A 90 -4.20 2.19 -8.61
N SER A 91 -4.21 2.32 -9.95
CA SER A 91 -5.38 2.03 -10.77
C SER A 91 -5.86 0.59 -10.53
N GLY A 92 -7.07 0.44 -9.99
CA GLY A 92 -7.68 -0.86 -9.64
C GLY A 92 -7.25 -1.46 -8.28
N LEU A 93 -6.52 -0.70 -7.45
CA LEU A 93 -6.06 -1.15 -6.14
C LEU A 93 -6.74 -0.40 -4.99
N GLY A 94 -7.05 -1.13 -3.92
CA GLY A 94 -7.43 -0.57 -2.62
C GLY A 94 -6.34 -0.83 -1.58
N LYS A 95 -6.10 0.14 -0.70
CA LYS A 95 -5.18 -0.01 0.43
C LYS A 95 -5.88 -0.67 1.61
N ILE A 96 -5.41 -1.86 1.99
CA ILE A 96 -5.99 -2.65 3.09
C ILE A 96 -5.19 -2.55 4.39
N ALA A 97 -3.89 -2.23 4.29
CA ALA A 97 -3.06 -2.00 5.46
C ALA A 97 -2.12 -0.80 5.28
N ALA A 98 -2.11 0.08 6.27
CA ALA A 98 -1.20 1.22 6.33
C ALA A 98 0.01 0.90 7.21
N LEU A 99 1.19 1.34 6.77
CA LEU A 99 2.43 1.17 7.50
C LEU A 99 3.10 2.53 7.69
N GLY A 100 3.38 2.86 8.95
CA GLY A 100 4.13 4.05 9.33
C GLY A 100 5.09 3.67 10.44
N ILE A 101 6.40 3.72 10.18
CA ILE A 101 7.42 3.33 11.15
C ILE A 101 8.42 4.47 11.29
N LYS A 102 8.70 4.84 12.54
CA LYS A 102 9.80 5.73 12.90
C LYS A 102 10.86 4.93 13.63
N VAL A 103 12.14 5.17 13.31
CA VAL A 103 13.26 4.55 14.03
C VAL A 103 14.08 5.62 14.71
N SER A 104 14.33 5.45 16.01
CA SER A 104 15.22 6.31 16.79
C SER A 104 15.99 5.47 17.78
N ARG A 105 17.32 5.66 17.85
CA ARG A 105 18.23 4.87 18.70
C ARG A 105 18.02 3.35 18.53
N HIS A 106 17.84 2.91 17.28
CA HIS A 106 17.53 1.52 16.90
C HIS A 106 16.19 0.95 17.38
N CYS A 107 15.36 1.71 18.10
CA CYS A 107 14.01 1.31 18.49
C CYS A 107 12.97 1.80 17.48
N THR A 108 11.95 0.98 17.21
CA THR A 108 10.84 1.28 16.31
C THR A 108 9.66 1.88 17.08
N TYR A 109 8.95 2.81 16.45
CA TYR A 109 7.73 3.43 16.96
C TYR A 109 6.65 3.38 15.88
N HIS A 110 5.38 3.50 16.30
CA HIS A 110 4.19 3.30 15.48
C HIS A 110 4.04 1.84 15.03
N GLY A 111 3.92 1.57 13.73
CA GLY A 111 3.75 0.22 13.23
C GLY A 111 2.80 0.17 12.05
N VAL A 112 1.85 -0.76 12.13
CA VAL A 112 1.01 -1.21 11.03
C VAL A 112 -0.45 -1.24 11.48
N ALA A 113 -1.35 -0.82 10.59
CA ALA A 113 -2.79 -0.88 10.79
C ALA A 113 -3.40 -1.71 9.67
N LEU A 114 -4.01 -2.86 10.01
CA LEU A 114 -4.77 -3.71 9.10
C LEU A 114 -6.26 -3.40 9.27
N ASN A 115 -6.93 -3.04 8.18
CA ASN A 115 -8.34 -2.71 8.22
C ASN A 115 -9.18 -4.01 8.15
N VAL A 116 -9.98 -4.29 9.17
CA VAL A 116 -10.76 -5.53 9.28
C VAL A 116 -12.23 -5.30 8.97
N ALA A 117 -12.92 -4.58 9.86
CA ALA A 117 -14.34 -4.26 9.75
C ALA A 117 -14.56 -2.90 10.44
N MET A 118 -14.19 -1.82 9.77
CA MET A 118 -14.17 -0.47 10.35
C MET A 118 -15.00 0.52 9.52
N ASP A 119 -15.31 1.67 10.12
CA ASP A 119 -15.88 2.78 9.37
C ASP A 119 -14.80 3.40 8.47
N LEU A 120 -15.02 3.33 7.16
CA LEU A 120 -14.12 3.85 6.13
C LEU A 120 -14.49 5.28 5.70
N GLU A 121 -15.61 5.84 6.16
CA GLU A 121 -16.08 7.18 5.81
C GLU A 121 -15.02 8.28 6.04
N PRO A 122 -14.24 8.27 7.13
CA PRO A 122 -13.21 9.28 7.34
C PRO A 122 -12.13 9.33 6.24
N PHE A 123 -11.85 8.19 5.58
CA PHE A 123 -10.87 8.13 4.50
C PHE A 123 -11.34 8.83 3.22
N SER A 124 -12.65 9.06 3.05
CA SER A 124 -13.19 9.83 1.91
C SER A 124 -12.84 11.31 1.95
N ARG A 125 -12.46 11.82 3.13
CA ARG A 125 -12.17 13.24 3.38
C ARG A 125 -10.68 13.58 3.34
N ILE A 126 -9.82 12.60 3.08
CA ILE A 126 -8.36 12.75 3.02
C ILE A 126 -7.81 12.09 1.76
N ASN A 127 -6.56 12.38 1.40
CA ASN A 127 -5.81 11.59 0.44
C ASN A 127 -4.99 10.54 1.20
N PRO A 128 -5.40 9.27 1.26
CA PRO A 128 -4.72 8.27 2.06
C PRO A 128 -3.27 8.12 1.60
N CYS A 129 -2.33 8.27 2.54
CA CYS A 129 -0.89 8.23 2.28
C CYS A 129 -0.40 9.26 1.24
N GLY A 130 -1.15 10.35 1.04
CA GLY A 130 -0.80 11.44 0.11
C GLY A 130 -1.15 11.17 -1.36
N TYR A 131 -1.83 10.06 -1.67
CA TYR A 131 -2.18 9.69 -3.04
C TYR A 131 -3.64 10.01 -3.36
N ALA A 132 -3.84 10.87 -4.35
CA ALA A 132 -5.18 11.20 -4.85
C ALA A 132 -5.86 9.97 -5.47
N GLY A 133 -7.12 9.74 -5.10
CA GLY A 133 -7.95 8.68 -5.65
C GLY A 133 -7.60 7.25 -5.19
N LEU A 134 -6.65 7.08 -4.25
CA LEU A 134 -6.39 5.77 -3.65
C LEU A 134 -7.52 5.42 -2.67
N GLN A 135 -8.28 4.38 -2.98
CA GLN A 135 -9.33 3.87 -2.08
C GLN A 135 -8.71 3.16 -0.88
N THR A 136 -9.21 3.45 0.32
CA THR A 136 -8.96 2.61 1.51
C THR A 136 -10.07 1.57 1.61
N ILE A 137 -9.70 0.33 1.87
CA ILE A 137 -10.61 -0.82 1.98
C ILE A 137 -10.33 -1.57 3.28
N ASP A 138 -11.23 -2.50 3.63
CA ASP A 138 -11.08 -3.42 4.75
C ASP A 138 -11.48 -4.84 4.33
N LEU A 139 -11.23 -5.84 5.19
CA LEU A 139 -11.61 -7.24 4.91
C LEU A 139 -13.11 -7.38 4.66
N ARG A 140 -13.94 -6.65 5.41
CA ARG A 140 -15.40 -6.70 5.29
C ARG A 140 -15.90 -6.24 3.92
N THR A 141 -15.39 -5.12 3.40
CA THR A 141 -15.81 -4.53 2.12
C THR A 141 -15.39 -5.37 0.92
N ILE A 142 -14.35 -6.20 1.04
CA ILE A 142 -13.95 -7.17 0.01
C ILE A 142 -14.58 -8.56 0.19
N GLY A 143 -15.57 -8.70 1.08
CA GLY A 143 -16.37 -9.92 1.24
C GLY A 143 -15.82 -10.94 2.23
N VAL A 144 -14.81 -10.61 3.03
CA VAL A 144 -14.30 -11.47 4.10
C VAL A 144 -15.02 -11.14 5.41
N SER A 145 -15.81 -12.08 5.92
CA SER A 145 -16.47 -11.95 7.21
C SER A 145 -15.60 -12.57 8.31
N VAL A 146 -14.80 -11.73 8.97
CA VAL A 146 -13.94 -12.11 10.10
C VAL A 146 -14.09 -11.09 11.24
N GLY A 147 -14.05 -11.57 12.48
CA GLY A 147 -14.03 -10.69 13.65
C GLY A 147 -12.67 -10.00 13.82
N TRP A 148 -12.66 -8.80 14.40
CA TRP A 148 -11.41 -8.08 14.70
C TRP A 148 -10.43 -8.94 15.53
N GLN A 149 -10.94 -9.66 16.52
CA GLN A 149 -10.12 -10.48 17.43
C GLN A 149 -9.42 -11.61 16.68
N GLU A 150 -10.13 -12.33 15.82
CA GLU A 150 -9.56 -13.41 15.03
C GLU A 150 -8.48 -12.88 14.06
N ALA A 151 -8.76 -11.76 13.39
CA ALA A 151 -7.77 -11.10 12.54
C ALA A 151 -6.52 -10.67 13.34
N ALA A 152 -6.70 -10.16 14.56
CA ALA A 152 -5.62 -9.78 15.45
C ALA A 152 -4.79 -11.00 15.89
N ASP A 153 -5.44 -12.10 16.29
CA ASP A 153 -4.77 -13.32 16.74
C ASP A 153 -3.90 -13.93 15.64
N VAL A 154 -4.44 -14.05 14.42
CA VAL A 154 -3.68 -14.52 13.24
C VAL A 154 -2.54 -13.57 12.94
N PHE A 155 -2.79 -12.25 12.96
CA PHE A 155 -1.75 -11.28 12.64
C PHE A 155 -0.61 -11.27 13.65
N SER A 156 -0.92 -11.36 14.95
CA SER A 156 0.07 -11.48 16.02
C SER A 156 0.95 -12.72 15.83
N GLN A 157 0.36 -13.87 15.47
CA GLN A 157 1.13 -15.07 15.16
C GLN A 157 2.08 -14.84 13.98
N LYS A 158 1.62 -14.20 12.89
CA LYS A 158 2.47 -13.89 11.74
C LYS A 158 3.57 -12.89 12.10
N LEU A 159 3.29 -11.85 12.89
CA LEU A 159 4.31 -10.91 13.35
C LEU A 159 5.42 -11.63 14.11
N VAL A 160 5.08 -12.53 15.03
CA VAL A 160 6.07 -13.35 15.75
C VAL A 160 6.88 -14.19 14.77
N SER A 161 6.24 -14.90 13.84
CA SER A 161 6.95 -15.75 12.88
C SER A 161 7.91 -14.98 11.95
N TYR A 162 7.53 -13.78 11.51
CA TYR A 162 8.30 -13.04 10.50
C TYR A 162 9.26 -11.99 11.09
N LEU A 163 9.09 -11.60 12.36
CA LEU A 163 10.01 -10.72 13.08
C LEU A 163 10.94 -11.46 14.05
N ALA A 164 10.79 -12.77 14.21
CA ALA A 164 11.79 -13.59 14.88
C ALA A 164 13.11 -13.59 14.07
N PRO A 165 14.27 -13.45 14.74
CA PRO A 165 15.59 -13.57 14.12
C PRO A 165 15.78 -14.89 13.37
#